data_AF-A0A078KWJ3-F1
#
_entry.id   AF-A0A078KWJ3-F1
#
_cell.length_a   1.000
_cell.length_b   1.000
_cell.length_c   1.000
_cell.angle_alpha   90.00
_cell.angle_beta   90.00
_cell.angle_gamma   90.00
#
_symmetry.space_group_name_H-M   'P 1'
#
loop_
_entity.id
_entity.type
_entity.pdbx_description
1 polymer ?
#
loop_
_entity_poly.entity_id
_entity_poly.type
_entity_poly.pdbx_seq_one_letter_code
_entity_poly.pdbx_strand_id
1 'polypeptide(L)'
;MLKIKEIVISSPTSGETNLSSYQIKNGRRPLIIAMGHNSSDRVYSMLGYITNLMQNAAIAHSANLQENAALHDGSELITRVSLDEFSFYPKDRPLTIDEYRYIIGEVYKLAKTLPPNVHIQLATFPVYWPNGVVQNCNLYVQSPKRIGQEPLIHHMSKENASHIDFQYGYLNQGVARSIPLTGDRPDLDKRCEPGQDCDPNLVLRGTGVAVYDVNQYKNALRITSANGQKALQVVDICLDHAYGVGKQHLSALMTQLGLRREHVPVLASHIISSKTIDEEEANAAATVVHADVRNGKVGKHKPVFAKQAVNFNVGGFGANAQYSVYQPKVVGFLSGKDFDKAINYNFLGHPVNVNAIYGNGTTMLHDIVNDITTETDLKRTLSRIQTLQKYGLSIDIPNAQGFTVRELVCRQTVNALNSRDDVLSLMTMQIAKQLGITTNQIIASDTPKSPLAIPPKIEVPPKVNPNNILDNFIERTIIEFKIKNKVDLSYAQQIIENQLFDYYLGKIEVDKLSEIYGFRQKFIDGTFSKQMIMETFKDYPDFQSKIARHEERIALKKEIAELKMKLASKEHEHPDPDKTTNPVNKHSFFGTSQSAEKQAEVENAPNSLYHD
;
A
#
# COMPACT_ATOMS: atom_id res chain seq x y z
N MET A 1 -5.97 0.54 -13.29
CA MET A 1 -5.13 -0.65 -13.00
C MET A 1 -4.83 -0.69 -11.50
N LEU A 2 -4.38 -1.80 -10.93
CA LEU A 2 -3.95 -1.84 -9.53
C LEU A 2 -2.58 -1.18 -9.38
N LYS A 3 -2.49 -0.19 -8.49
CA LYS A 3 -1.25 0.47 -8.07
C LYS A 3 -0.99 0.20 -6.60
N ILE A 4 0.29 0.16 -6.24
CA ILE A 4 0.75 0.13 -4.85
C ILE A 4 1.63 1.36 -4.62
N LYS A 5 1.33 2.11 -3.55
CA LYS A 5 2.20 3.15 -2.99
C LYS A 5 2.90 2.57 -1.77
N GLU A 6 4.21 2.47 -1.85
CA GLU A 6 5.04 1.92 -0.77
C GLU A 6 5.48 3.00 0.21
N ILE A 7 5.36 2.66 1.48
CA ILE A 7 5.95 3.36 2.62
C ILE A 7 6.91 2.36 3.26
N VAL A 8 8.20 2.52 2.97
CA VAL A 8 9.24 1.66 3.56
C VAL A 8 9.67 2.29 4.86
N ILE A 9 9.51 1.56 5.95
CA ILE A 9 9.96 1.96 7.28
C ILE A 9 11.22 1.20 7.60
N SER A 10 12.23 1.96 7.98
CA SER A 10 13.57 1.48 8.18
C SER A 10 14.16 2.16 9.40
N SER A 11 14.72 1.39 10.34
CA SER A 11 15.34 1.98 11.52
C SER A 11 16.85 1.73 11.57
N PRO A 12 17.67 2.76 11.87
CA PRO A 12 19.08 2.54 12.24
C PRO A 12 19.21 1.64 13.47
N THR A 13 18.18 1.66 14.34
CA THR A 13 18.02 0.88 15.56
C THR A 13 16.88 -0.13 15.36
N SER A 14 17.20 -1.36 14.96
CA SER A 14 16.18 -2.39 14.72
C SER A 14 15.58 -2.94 16.02
N GLY A 15 14.26 -2.86 16.17
CA GLY A 15 13.59 -3.38 17.36
C GLY A 15 13.88 -2.55 18.61
N GLU A 16 14.19 -3.25 19.71
CA GLU A 16 14.40 -2.66 21.04
C GLU A 16 15.84 -2.17 21.28
N THR A 17 16.80 -2.58 20.45
CA THR A 17 18.22 -2.22 20.59
C THR A 17 18.87 -1.98 19.23
N ASN A 18 20.02 -1.28 19.20
CA ASN A 18 20.83 -1.27 17.99
C ASN A 18 21.51 -2.66 17.82
N LEU A 19 20.77 -3.62 17.24
CA LEU A 19 21.22 -5.00 17.06
C LEU A 19 22.54 -5.09 16.26
N SER A 20 22.76 -4.19 15.30
CA SER A 20 24.03 -4.10 14.57
C SER A 20 25.20 -3.72 15.48
N SER A 21 24.98 -2.80 16.42
CA SER A 21 25.98 -2.46 17.45
C SER A 21 26.17 -3.58 18.47
N TYR A 22 25.12 -4.34 18.78
CA TYR A 22 25.22 -5.49 19.66
C TYR A 22 26.08 -6.60 19.05
N GLN A 23 25.85 -6.95 17.78
CA GLN A 23 26.65 -7.95 17.07
C GLN A 23 28.12 -7.57 16.95
N ILE A 24 28.42 -6.29 16.64
CA ILE A 24 29.79 -5.77 16.59
C ILE A 24 30.47 -5.90 17.95
N LYS A 25 29.77 -5.59 19.05
CA LYS A 25 30.32 -5.63 20.40
C LYS A 25 30.51 -7.06 20.94
N ASN A 26 29.64 -8.00 20.56
CA ASN A 26 29.60 -9.34 21.15
C ASN A 26 30.15 -10.46 20.24
N GLY A 27 30.69 -10.14 19.06
CA GLY A 27 31.44 -11.10 18.24
C GLY A 27 30.65 -12.37 17.89
N ARG A 28 29.36 -12.21 17.53
CA ARG A 28 28.39 -13.30 17.24
C ARG A 28 28.03 -14.21 18.43
N ARG A 29 28.41 -13.87 19.67
CA ARG A 29 27.93 -14.61 20.84
C ARG A 29 26.42 -14.46 20.98
N PRO A 30 25.69 -15.54 21.30
CA PRO A 30 24.24 -15.44 21.50
C PRO A 30 23.97 -14.55 22.71
N LEU A 31 22.87 -13.81 22.63
CA LEU A 31 22.37 -13.06 23.77
C LEU A 31 21.94 -14.06 24.85
N ILE A 32 22.68 -14.08 25.95
CA ILE A 32 22.39 -14.97 27.08
C ILE A 32 21.27 -14.39 27.92
N ILE A 33 20.16 -15.12 27.99
CA ILE A 33 19.02 -14.79 28.83
C ILE A 33 19.45 -14.90 30.30
N ALA A 34 19.52 -13.77 31.01
CA ALA A 34 19.50 -13.81 32.48
C ALA A 34 18.07 -14.19 32.90
N MET A 35 17.89 -15.40 33.44
CA MET A 35 16.58 -15.82 33.97
C MET A 35 16.17 -14.84 35.09
N GLY A 36 15.22 -13.94 34.84
CA GLY A 36 14.73 -13.07 35.92
C GLY A 36 13.96 -11.80 35.55
N HIS A 37 14.08 -11.25 34.35
CA HIS A 37 13.37 -10.00 34.00
C HIS A 37 12.33 -10.20 32.90
N ASN A 38 11.13 -10.65 33.28
CA ASN A 38 9.93 -10.53 32.44
C ASN A 38 9.39 -9.10 32.57
N SER A 39 9.80 -8.17 31.70
CA SER A 39 9.07 -6.91 31.59
C SER A 39 7.86 -7.11 30.67
N SER A 40 6.66 -7.20 31.24
CA SER A 40 5.38 -7.18 30.51
C SER A 40 5.27 -5.99 29.53
N ASP A 41 6.04 -4.92 29.78
CA ASP A 41 6.11 -3.69 28.99
C ASP A 41 6.50 -3.90 27.51
N ARG A 42 7.28 -4.94 27.17
CA ARG A 42 7.78 -5.10 25.79
C ARG A 42 6.69 -5.38 24.76
N VAL A 43 5.71 -6.21 25.12
CA VAL A 43 4.57 -6.56 24.23
C VAL A 43 3.72 -5.31 24.01
N TYR A 44 3.46 -4.55 25.07
CA TYR A 44 2.73 -3.28 24.97
C TYR A 44 3.49 -2.24 24.15
N SER A 45 4.81 -2.16 24.31
CA SER A 45 5.66 -1.26 23.52
C SER A 45 5.67 -1.64 22.03
N MET A 46 5.77 -2.93 21.69
CA MET A 46 5.62 -3.41 20.30
C MET A 46 4.24 -3.06 19.75
N LEU A 47 3.17 -3.29 20.52
CA LEU A 47 1.81 -2.99 20.10
C LEU A 47 1.55 -1.49 19.93
N GLY A 48 2.10 -0.65 20.80
CA GLY A 48 2.05 0.80 20.63
C GLY A 48 2.76 1.23 19.34
N TYR A 49 3.93 0.64 19.05
CA TYR A 49 4.62 0.87 17.78
C TYR A 49 3.75 0.44 16.58
N ILE A 50 3.22 -0.79 16.58
CA ILE A 50 2.34 -1.28 15.52
C ILE A 50 1.09 -0.39 15.35
N THR A 51 0.47 0.03 16.45
CA THR A 51 -0.69 0.94 16.44
C THR A 51 -0.35 2.23 15.71
N ASN A 52 0.78 2.85 16.04
CA ASN A 52 1.24 4.06 15.38
C ASN A 52 1.54 3.81 13.88
N LEU A 53 2.12 2.66 13.52
CA LEU A 53 2.34 2.30 12.12
C LEU A 53 1.00 2.22 11.36
N MET A 54 0.01 1.54 11.92
CA MET A 54 -1.31 1.37 11.33
C MET A 54 -2.03 2.71 11.15
N GLN A 55 -2.02 3.57 12.18
CA GLN A 55 -2.65 4.89 12.13
C GLN A 55 -1.99 5.78 11.08
N ASN A 56 -0.65 5.82 11.02
CA ASN A 56 0.06 6.59 10.01
C ASN A 56 -0.19 6.05 8.59
N ALA A 57 -0.31 4.72 8.43
CA ALA A 57 -0.69 4.12 7.16
C ALA A 57 -2.07 4.59 6.69
N ALA A 58 -3.06 4.65 7.61
CA ALA A 58 -4.40 5.14 7.30
C ALA A 58 -4.43 6.62 6.92
N ILE A 59 -3.68 7.46 7.63
CA ILE A 59 -3.53 8.90 7.32
C ILE A 59 -2.91 9.07 5.94
N ALA A 60 -1.79 8.39 5.68
CA ALA A 60 -1.11 8.45 4.39
C ALA A 60 -2.01 7.94 3.25
N HIS A 61 -2.75 6.86 3.47
CA HIS A 61 -3.70 6.33 2.50
C HIS A 61 -4.77 7.36 2.12
N SER A 62 -5.33 8.05 3.12
CA SER A 62 -6.35 9.09 2.90
C SER A 62 -5.81 10.25 2.05
N ALA A 63 -4.58 10.70 2.33
CA ALA A 63 -3.91 11.72 1.53
C ALA A 63 -3.64 11.24 0.09
N ASN A 64 -3.23 9.99 -0.08
CA ASN A 64 -2.97 9.42 -1.40
C ASN A 64 -4.23 9.28 -2.26
N LEU A 65 -5.38 8.95 -1.65
CA LEU A 65 -6.66 8.92 -2.37
C LEU A 65 -7.06 10.30 -2.88
N GLN A 66 -6.83 11.36 -2.09
CA GLN A 66 -7.08 12.75 -2.52
C GLN A 66 -6.15 13.16 -3.66
N GLU A 67 -4.87 12.81 -3.59
CA GLU A 67 -3.88 13.05 -4.65
C GLU A 67 -4.28 12.35 -5.96
N ASN A 68 -4.63 11.06 -5.90
CA ASN A 68 -5.08 10.31 -7.07
C ASN A 68 -6.36 10.89 -7.69
N ALA A 69 -7.32 11.29 -6.85
CA ALA A 69 -8.56 11.92 -7.31
C ALA A 69 -8.30 13.25 -8.02
N ALA A 70 -7.39 14.08 -7.49
CA ALA A 70 -6.98 15.35 -8.10
C ALA A 70 -6.26 15.15 -9.45
N LEU A 71 -5.58 14.02 -9.64
CA LEU A 71 -4.94 13.64 -10.91
C LEU A 71 -5.89 12.94 -11.89
N HIS A 72 -7.18 12.78 -11.54
CA HIS A 72 -8.16 11.99 -12.28
C HIS A 72 -7.68 10.55 -12.58
N ASP A 73 -6.87 9.99 -11.68
CA ASP A 73 -6.38 8.62 -11.81
C ASP A 73 -7.40 7.63 -11.25
N GLY A 74 -8.18 7.01 -12.13
CA GLY A 74 -9.14 5.96 -11.81
C GLY A 74 -8.51 4.61 -11.43
N SER A 75 -7.21 4.56 -11.17
CA SER A 75 -6.51 3.35 -10.71
C SER A 75 -6.87 3.01 -9.27
N GLU A 76 -7.01 1.71 -9.01
CA GLU A 76 -7.16 1.22 -7.65
C GLU A 76 -5.82 1.37 -6.92
N LEU A 77 -5.83 1.96 -5.74
CA LEU A 77 -4.61 2.21 -4.97
C LEU A 77 -4.59 1.40 -3.67
N ILE A 78 -3.56 0.59 -3.52
CA ILE A 78 -3.15 0.05 -2.21
C ILE A 78 -2.06 0.95 -1.64
N THR A 79 -2.19 1.35 -0.38
CA THR A 79 -1.08 1.92 0.39
C THR A 79 -0.51 0.84 1.27
N ARG A 80 0.78 0.56 1.11
CA ARG A 80 1.47 -0.50 1.84
C ARG A 80 2.59 0.04 2.70
N VAL A 81 2.61 -0.38 3.96
CA VAL A 81 3.76 -0.21 4.85
C VAL A 81 4.58 -1.50 4.86
N SER A 82 5.88 -1.39 4.60
CA SER A 82 6.82 -2.51 4.61
C SER A 82 7.99 -2.20 5.54
N LEU A 83 8.44 -3.17 6.32
CA LEU A 83 9.42 -2.99 7.38
C LEU A 83 10.70 -3.79 7.16
N ASP A 84 11.81 -3.29 7.73
CA ASP A 84 13.08 -4.02 7.77
C ASP A 84 13.00 -5.25 8.68
N GLU A 85 13.72 -6.31 8.30
CA GLU A 85 13.65 -7.66 8.89
C GLU A 85 13.62 -7.65 10.41
N PHE A 86 14.46 -6.82 11.03
CA PHE A 86 14.73 -6.87 12.46
C PHE A 86 13.84 -5.91 13.29
N SER A 87 12.78 -5.35 12.71
CA SER A 87 11.96 -4.31 13.33
C SER A 87 11.29 -4.71 14.65
N PHE A 88 11.09 -6.00 14.90
CA PHE A 88 10.37 -6.49 16.10
C PHE A 88 11.21 -7.42 16.98
N TYR A 89 12.53 -7.26 16.98
CA TYR A 89 13.42 -8.09 17.80
C TYR A 89 13.52 -7.51 19.23
N PRO A 90 13.09 -8.27 20.25
CA PRO A 90 13.31 -7.92 21.65
C PRO A 90 14.77 -8.11 22.06
N LYS A 91 15.22 -7.33 23.04
CA LYS A 91 16.62 -7.27 23.50
C LYS A 91 17.04 -8.34 24.50
N ASP A 92 16.11 -9.16 24.97
CA ASP A 92 16.30 -10.04 26.13
C ASP A 92 16.08 -11.53 25.80
N ARG A 93 14.91 -11.89 25.24
CA ARG A 93 14.54 -13.26 24.86
C ARG A 93 13.57 -13.26 23.69
N PRO A 94 13.48 -14.33 22.88
CA PRO A 94 12.45 -14.41 21.84
C PRO A 94 11.04 -14.30 22.47
N LEU A 95 10.06 -13.95 21.65
CA LEU A 95 8.66 -14.00 22.06
C LEU A 95 8.25 -15.44 22.37
N THR A 96 7.49 -15.63 23.43
CA THR A 96 6.74 -16.87 23.63
C THR A 96 5.60 -16.96 22.62
N ILE A 97 5.07 -18.17 22.43
CA ILE A 97 3.86 -18.38 21.63
C ILE A 97 2.68 -17.57 22.15
N ASP A 98 2.47 -17.47 23.47
CA ASP A 98 1.35 -16.71 24.02
C ASP A 98 1.48 -15.21 23.77
N GLU A 99 2.68 -14.65 23.92
CA GLU A 99 2.95 -13.25 23.57
C GLU A 99 2.69 -13.00 22.08
N TYR A 100 3.14 -13.91 21.20
CA TYR A 100 2.93 -13.78 19.76
C TYR A 100 1.45 -13.88 19.36
N ARG A 101 0.72 -14.85 19.95
CA ARG A 101 -0.74 -15.01 19.76
C ARG A 101 -1.48 -13.75 20.21
N TYR A 102 -1.09 -13.18 21.35
CA TYR A 102 -1.69 -11.94 21.85
C TYR A 102 -1.42 -10.77 20.89
N ILE A 103 -0.19 -10.61 20.41
CA ILE A 103 0.16 -9.57 19.42
C ILE A 103 -0.71 -9.70 18.17
N ILE A 104 -0.84 -10.92 17.61
CA ILE A 104 -1.67 -11.16 16.43
C ILE A 104 -3.14 -10.76 16.70
N GLY A 105 -3.68 -11.15 17.85
CA GLY A 105 -5.06 -10.81 18.23
C GLY A 105 -5.31 -9.31 18.32
N GLU A 106 -4.35 -8.55 18.85
CA GLU A 106 -4.44 -7.07 18.89
C GLU A 106 -4.24 -6.46 17.50
N VAL A 107 -3.30 -6.97 16.69
CA VAL A 107 -3.12 -6.58 15.29
C VAL A 107 -4.41 -6.77 14.49
N TYR A 108 -5.14 -7.87 14.72
CA TYR A 108 -6.43 -8.14 14.10
C TYR A 108 -7.47 -7.08 14.47
N LYS A 109 -7.60 -6.75 15.75
CA LYS A 109 -8.52 -5.70 16.23
C LYS A 109 -8.19 -4.34 15.64
N LEU A 110 -6.91 -3.97 15.62
CA LEU A 110 -6.44 -2.72 15.04
C LEU A 110 -6.73 -2.67 13.53
N ALA A 111 -6.37 -3.72 12.79
CA ALA A 111 -6.55 -3.81 11.35
C ALA A 111 -8.01 -3.68 10.91
N LYS A 112 -8.96 -4.13 11.73
CA LYS A 112 -10.41 -3.98 11.48
C LYS A 112 -10.86 -2.51 11.39
N THR A 113 -10.12 -1.60 12.01
CA THR A 113 -10.43 -0.16 12.00
C THR A 113 -9.81 0.59 10.81
N LEU A 114 -8.92 -0.07 10.06
CA LEU A 114 -8.27 0.54 8.91
C LEU A 114 -9.23 0.72 7.73
N PRO A 115 -9.06 1.79 6.93
CA PRO A 115 -9.78 1.91 5.68
C PRO A 115 -9.38 0.80 4.70
N PRO A 116 -10.24 0.44 3.74
CA PRO A 116 -9.90 -0.54 2.72
C PRO A 116 -8.63 -0.18 1.95
N ASN A 117 -7.94 -1.19 1.40
CA ASN A 117 -6.69 -1.05 0.65
C ASN A 117 -5.48 -0.51 1.44
N VAL A 118 -5.47 -0.64 2.76
CA VAL A 118 -4.29 -0.44 3.59
C VAL A 118 -3.68 -1.78 3.93
N HIS A 119 -2.46 -2.03 3.42
CA HIS A 119 -1.73 -3.25 3.67
C HIS A 119 -0.52 -2.99 4.57
N ILE A 120 -0.21 -3.93 5.44
CA ILE A 120 0.94 -3.81 6.36
C ILE A 120 1.71 -5.12 6.34
N GLN A 121 2.95 -5.07 5.87
CA GLN A 121 3.91 -6.15 6.01
C GLN A 121 4.71 -5.89 7.28
N LEU A 122 4.25 -6.45 8.40
CA LEU A 122 5.03 -6.48 9.62
C LEU A 122 6.20 -7.43 9.38
N ALA A 123 7.42 -6.97 9.65
CA ALA A 123 8.66 -7.75 9.48
C ALA A 123 8.76 -8.91 10.48
N THR A 124 9.97 -9.35 10.82
CA THR A 124 10.12 -10.58 11.59
C THR A 124 10.08 -10.36 13.10
N PHE A 125 9.30 -11.22 13.76
CA PHE A 125 9.23 -11.47 15.19
C PHE A 125 10.01 -12.76 15.47
N PRO A 126 11.05 -12.76 16.33
CA PRO A 126 11.69 -13.99 16.73
C PRO A 126 10.82 -14.67 17.80
N VAL A 127 10.22 -15.80 17.45
CA VAL A 127 9.27 -16.53 18.29
C VAL A 127 9.86 -17.89 18.67
N TYR A 128 9.91 -18.19 19.96
CA TYR A 128 10.30 -19.51 20.44
C TYR A 128 9.14 -20.49 20.21
N TRP A 129 9.34 -21.42 19.29
CA TRP A 129 8.32 -22.30 18.77
C TRP A 129 8.24 -23.62 19.57
N PRO A 130 7.10 -24.35 19.60
CA PRO A 130 6.97 -25.55 20.41
C PRO A 130 7.93 -26.70 20.05
N ASN A 131 8.53 -26.68 18.86
CA ASN A 131 9.56 -27.65 18.46
C ASN A 131 10.97 -27.32 18.99
N GLY A 132 11.10 -26.26 19.80
CA GLY A 132 12.36 -25.90 20.49
C GLY A 132 13.33 -25.05 19.66
N VAL A 133 12.89 -24.54 18.50
CA VAL A 133 13.66 -23.58 17.68
C VAL A 133 13.05 -22.19 17.75
N VAL A 134 13.82 -21.16 17.41
CA VAL A 134 13.29 -19.82 17.14
C VAL A 134 12.90 -19.71 15.67
N GLN A 135 11.67 -19.30 15.41
CA GLN A 135 11.16 -18.95 14.09
C GLN A 135 11.15 -17.42 13.94
N ASN A 136 11.68 -16.93 12.82
CA ASN A 136 11.55 -15.53 12.45
C ASN A 136 10.26 -15.36 11.65
N CYS A 137 9.17 -15.12 12.37
CA CYS A 137 7.81 -15.07 11.85
C CYS A 137 7.45 -13.66 11.39
N ASN A 138 6.79 -13.49 10.26
CA ASN A 138 6.26 -12.21 9.78
C ASN A 138 4.75 -12.29 9.52
N LEU A 139 4.11 -11.13 9.54
CA LEU A 139 2.68 -11.01 9.31
C LEU A 139 2.42 -10.11 8.11
N TYR A 140 1.60 -10.58 7.18
CA TYR A 140 1.04 -9.73 6.12
C TYR A 140 -0.44 -9.46 6.42
N VAL A 141 -0.75 -8.20 6.65
CA VAL A 141 -2.08 -7.73 7.06
C VAL A 141 -2.72 -7.00 5.90
N GLN A 142 -3.90 -7.45 5.47
CA GLN A 142 -4.78 -6.76 4.55
C GLN A 142 -5.94 -6.17 5.35
N SER A 143 -6.15 -4.86 5.25
CA SER A 143 -7.32 -4.21 5.85
C SER A 143 -8.63 -4.75 5.24
N PRO A 144 -9.77 -4.56 5.90
CA PRO A 144 -11.06 -5.01 5.39
C PRO A 144 -11.34 -4.46 3.99
N LYS A 145 -11.91 -5.28 3.09
CA LYS A 145 -12.30 -4.82 1.74
C LYS A 145 -13.40 -3.75 1.79
N ARG A 146 -14.20 -3.76 2.85
CA ARG A 146 -15.24 -2.76 3.14
C ARG A 146 -15.23 -2.48 4.64
N ILE A 147 -15.61 -1.25 5.00
CA ILE A 147 -15.78 -0.86 6.40
C ILE A 147 -16.74 -1.84 7.08
N GLY A 148 -16.35 -2.33 8.26
CA GLY A 148 -17.12 -3.28 9.05
C GLY A 148 -16.90 -4.77 8.70
N GLN A 149 -16.14 -5.09 7.66
CA GLN A 149 -15.70 -6.47 7.40
C GLN A 149 -14.46 -6.84 8.23
N GLU A 150 -14.14 -8.13 8.27
CA GLU A 150 -12.93 -8.61 8.93
C GLU A 150 -11.68 -8.35 8.08
N PRO A 151 -10.54 -8.03 8.70
CA PRO A 151 -9.24 -8.00 8.03
C PRO A 151 -8.78 -9.43 7.72
N LEU A 152 -7.76 -9.54 6.85
CA LEU A 152 -7.12 -10.81 6.53
C LEU A 152 -5.65 -10.74 6.94
N ILE A 153 -5.22 -11.65 7.82
CA ILE A 153 -3.84 -11.75 8.29
C ILE A 153 -3.26 -13.08 7.87
N HIS A 154 -2.10 -13.03 7.19
CA HIS A 154 -1.33 -14.22 6.85
C HIS A 154 -0.05 -14.27 7.67
N HIS A 155 0.21 -15.42 8.29
CA HIS A 155 1.46 -15.74 8.95
C HIS A 155 2.40 -16.44 7.98
N MET A 156 3.67 -16.07 7.98
CA MET A 156 4.71 -16.84 7.33
C MET A 156 6.00 -16.78 8.18
N SER A 157 6.96 -17.65 7.87
CA SER A 157 8.22 -17.75 8.61
C SER A 157 9.38 -17.86 7.63
N LYS A 158 10.50 -17.24 7.99
CA LYS A 158 11.77 -17.39 7.28
C LYS A 158 12.17 -18.86 7.17
N GLU A 159 12.67 -19.28 6.01
CA GLU A 159 13.11 -20.68 5.81
C GLU A 159 14.60 -20.89 6.01
N ASN A 160 15.41 -19.89 5.71
CA ASN A 160 16.86 -20.01 5.73
C ASN A 160 17.46 -18.97 6.66
N ALA A 161 17.80 -19.39 7.89
CA ALA A 161 18.59 -18.55 8.78
C ALA A 161 19.96 -18.21 8.17
N SER A 162 20.42 -17.01 8.49
CA SER A 162 21.74 -16.52 8.10
C SER A 162 22.68 -16.53 9.30
N HIS A 163 23.98 -16.71 9.03
CA HIS A 163 25.01 -16.66 10.07
C HIS A 163 25.17 -15.27 10.73
N ILE A 164 24.51 -14.24 10.18
CA ILE A 164 24.41 -12.88 10.74
C ILE A 164 23.05 -12.61 11.38
N ASP A 165 22.15 -13.59 11.42
CA ASP A 165 20.89 -13.44 12.13
C ASP A 165 21.14 -13.33 13.62
N PHE A 166 20.21 -12.67 14.30
CA PHE A 166 20.29 -12.52 15.74
C PHE A 166 19.98 -13.85 16.44
N GLN A 167 20.87 -14.29 17.32
CA GLN A 167 20.73 -15.53 18.08
C GLN A 167 20.50 -15.27 19.57
N TYR A 168 19.48 -15.93 20.10
CA TYR A 168 19.21 -16.00 21.53
C TYR A 168 19.91 -17.22 22.13
N GLY A 169 20.22 -17.18 23.43
CA GLY A 169 20.90 -18.27 24.10
C GLY A 169 20.63 -18.33 25.60
N TYR A 170 21.12 -19.39 26.22
CA TYR A 170 20.97 -19.67 27.64
C TYR A 170 22.27 -20.24 28.21
N LEU A 171 22.43 -20.20 29.53
CA LEU A 171 23.52 -20.88 30.22
C LEU A 171 23.09 -22.31 30.56
N ASN A 172 23.90 -23.28 30.14
CA ASN A 172 23.80 -24.66 30.56
C ASN A 172 25.10 -25.04 31.28
N GLN A 173 25.04 -25.24 32.60
CA GLN A 173 26.20 -25.53 33.44
C GLN A 173 27.35 -24.51 33.27
N GLY A 174 27.01 -23.22 33.18
CA GLY A 174 27.97 -22.15 32.97
C GLY A 174 28.47 -22.00 31.53
N VAL A 175 28.08 -22.90 30.62
CA VAL A 175 28.42 -22.82 29.19
C VAL A 175 27.28 -22.16 28.42
N ALA A 176 27.61 -21.10 27.68
CA ALA A 176 26.69 -20.47 26.75
C ALA A 176 26.26 -21.45 25.64
N ARG A 177 24.95 -21.62 25.48
CA ARG A 177 24.33 -22.40 24.41
C ARG A 177 23.40 -21.48 23.61
N SER A 178 23.44 -21.55 22.28
CA SER A 178 22.46 -20.88 21.43
C SER A 178 21.17 -21.71 21.35
N ILE A 179 20.05 -21.01 21.23
CA ILE A 179 18.80 -21.59 20.78
C ILE A 179 18.89 -21.65 19.25
N PRO A 180 18.66 -22.82 18.61
CA PRO A 180 18.73 -22.94 17.15
C PRO A 180 17.68 -22.05 16.48
N LEU A 181 18.05 -21.43 15.35
CA LEU A 181 17.11 -20.80 14.44
C LEU A 181 16.56 -21.82 13.44
N THR A 182 15.39 -21.54 12.89
CA THR A 182 14.84 -22.34 11.78
C THR A 182 15.77 -22.29 10.58
N GLY A 183 16.07 -23.43 9.97
CA GLY A 183 17.03 -23.56 8.86
C GLY A 183 18.51 -23.64 9.27
N ASP A 184 18.91 -23.24 10.48
CA ASP A 184 20.33 -23.29 10.91
C ASP A 184 20.84 -24.74 11.13
N ARG A 185 19.95 -25.63 11.55
CA ARG A 185 20.28 -27.01 11.94
C ARG A 185 19.21 -27.97 11.43
N PRO A 186 19.29 -28.46 10.18
CA PRO A 186 18.29 -29.36 9.60
C PRO A 186 18.07 -30.65 10.43
N ASP A 187 19.08 -31.06 11.21
CA ASP A 187 19.01 -32.21 12.13
C ASP A 187 18.18 -31.95 13.39
N LEU A 188 18.04 -30.68 13.79
CA LEU A 188 17.26 -30.23 14.95
C LEU A 188 15.96 -29.54 14.55
N ASP A 189 15.93 -28.97 13.34
CA ASP A 189 14.77 -28.36 12.69
C ASP A 189 13.86 -29.48 12.16
N LYS A 190 13.21 -30.17 13.10
CA LYS A 190 12.04 -30.98 12.79
C LYS A 190 10.96 -30.00 12.37
N ARG A 191 10.92 -29.68 11.08
CA ARG A 191 9.84 -28.92 10.47
C ARG A 191 8.54 -29.60 10.90
N CYS A 192 7.64 -28.79 11.43
CA CYS A 192 6.37 -29.27 11.95
C CYS A 192 5.54 -29.82 10.80
N GLU A 193 5.30 -31.12 10.82
CA GLU A 193 4.39 -31.74 9.87
C GLU A 193 2.96 -31.29 10.18
N PRO A 194 2.08 -31.16 9.17
CA PRO A 194 0.68 -30.83 9.37
C PRO A 194 0.02 -31.72 10.43
N GLY A 195 -0.66 -31.11 11.40
CA GLY A 195 -1.35 -31.80 12.49
C GLY A 195 -0.50 -32.12 13.73
N GLN A 196 0.80 -31.81 13.74
CA GLN A 196 1.63 -31.89 14.95
C GLN A 196 1.40 -30.69 15.87
N ASP A 197 1.70 -30.80 17.18
CA ASP A 197 1.49 -29.72 18.17
C ASP A 197 2.21 -28.40 17.83
N CYS A 198 3.18 -28.43 16.92
CA CYS A 198 3.91 -27.28 16.45
C CYS A 198 3.45 -26.79 15.05
N ASP A 199 2.38 -27.35 14.48
CA ASP A 199 1.72 -26.84 13.27
C ASP A 199 1.15 -25.43 13.54
N PRO A 200 1.49 -24.40 12.72
CA PRO A 200 0.91 -23.06 12.84
C PRO A 200 -0.62 -23.03 12.94
N ASN A 201 -1.34 -24.00 12.33
CA ASN A 201 -2.80 -24.09 12.40
C ASN A 201 -3.32 -24.43 13.80
N LEU A 202 -2.54 -25.19 14.56
CA LEU A 202 -2.86 -25.50 15.96
C LEU A 202 -2.33 -24.38 16.86
N VAL A 203 -1.07 -24.00 16.66
CA VAL A 203 -0.35 -23.01 17.48
C VAL A 203 -0.97 -21.62 17.41
N LEU A 204 -1.50 -21.19 16.26
CA LEU A 204 -2.07 -19.86 16.06
C LEU A 204 -3.61 -19.86 16.02
N ARG A 205 -4.26 -20.97 16.36
CA ARG A 205 -5.72 -21.07 16.37
C ARG A 205 -6.36 -19.99 17.23
N GLY A 206 -7.36 -19.31 16.68
CA GLY A 206 -8.15 -18.29 17.39
C GLY A 206 -7.51 -16.90 17.45
N THR A 207 -6.39 -16.68 16.76
CA THR A 207 -5.72 -15.37 16.72
C THR A 207 -6.25 -14.44 15.63
N GLY A 208 -7.02 -14.96 14.67
CA GLY A 208 -7.49 -14.21 13.48
C GLY A 208 -6.57 -14.35 12.25
N VAL A 209 -5.46 -15.08 12.36
CA VAL A 209 -4.64 -15.48 11.21
C VAL A 209 -5.39 -16.51 10.36
N ALA A 210 -5.37 -16.31 9.05
CA ALA A 210 -5.81 -17.29 8.08
C ALA A 210 -4.70 -18.35 7.92
N VAL A 211 -5.01 -19.58 8.33
CA VAL A 211 -4.12 -20.74 8.18
C VAL A 211 -4.68 -21.68 7.12
N TYR A 212 -3.80 -22.29 6.32
CA TYR A 212 -4.16 -23.12 5.17
C TYR A 212 -5.08 -22.43 4.14
N ASP A 213 -4.98 -21.11 4.05
CA ASP A 213 -5.71 -20.32 3.07
C ASP A 213 -5.29 -20.72 1.65
N VAL A 214 -6.27 -20.97 0.77
CA VAL A 214 -6.03 -21.21 -0.66
C VAL A 214 -5.26 -20.07 -1.33
N ASN A 215 -5.38 -18.88 -0.77
CA ASN A 215 -4.70 -17.67 -1.23
C ASN A 215 -3.27 -17.57 -0.72
N GLN A 216 -2.76 -18.53 0.04
CA GLN A 216 -1.41 -18.54 0.58
C GLN A 216 -0.70 -19.85 0.27
N TYR A 217 0.58 -19.74 -0.08
CA TYR A 217 1.53 -20.83 0.01
C TYR A 217 2.81 -20.26 0.65
N LYS A 218 2.96 -20.50 1.95
CA LYS A 218 4.07 -19.96 2.76
C LYS A 218 4.21 -18.44 2.57
N ASN A 219 5.32 -17.94 2.03
CA ASN A 219 5.56 -16.50 1.86
C ASN A 219 5.03 -15.90 0.54
N ALA A 220 4.29 -16.68 -0.25
CA ALA A 220 3.57 -16.20 -1.43
C ALA A 220 2.06 -16.13 -1.13
N LEU A 221 1.42 -15.04 -1.57
CA LEU A 221 0.03 -14.70 -1.29
C LEU A 221 -0.71 -14.21 -2.54
N ARG A 222 -2.02 -14.44 -2.61
CA ARG A 222 -2.95 -13.74 -3.51
C ARG A 222 -3.65 -12.64 -2.72
N ILE A 223 -3.31 -11.39 -3.01
CA ILE A 223 -3.93 -10.22 -2.40
C ILE A 223 -5.11 -9.73 -3.24
N THR A 224 -6.10 -9.12 -2.59
CA THR A 224 -7.31 -8.61 -3.28
C THR A 224 -7.64 -7.21 -2.78
N SER A 225 -7.76 -6.25 -3.69
CA SER A 225 -8.18 -4.88 -3.36
C SER A 225 -9.68 -4.79 -3.05
N ALA A 226 -10.12 -3.62 -2.57
CA ALA A 226 -11.50 -3.31 -2.23
C ALA A 226 -12.45 -3.48 -3.42
N ASN A 227 -12.00 -3.11 -4.63
CA ASN A 227 -12.77 -3.31 -5.87
C ASN A 227 -12.66 -4.73 -6.47
N GLY A 228 -11.95 -5.66 -5.80
CA GLY A 228 -11.83 -7.05 -6.23
C GLY A 228 -10.71 -7.35 -7.21
N GLN A 229 -9.86 -6.38 -7.58
CA GLN A 229 -8.65 -6.65 -8.36
C GLN A 229 -7.69 -7.52 -7.54
N LYS A 230 -7.10 -8.52 -8.20
CA LYS A 230 -6.20 -9.50 -7.57
C LYS A 230 -4.79 -9.33 -8.08
N ALA A 231 -3.82 -9.50 -7.20
CA ALA A 231 -2.40 -9.61 -7.53
C ALA A 231 -1.74 -10.68 -6.67
N LEU A 232 -0.59 -11.17 -7.10
CA LEU A 232 0.27 -12.02 -6.29
C LEU A 232 1.26 -11.16 -5.49
N GLN A 233 1.58 -11.59 -4.29
CA GLN A 233 2.52 -10.94 -3.39
C GLN A 233 3.52 -11.98 -2.90
N VAL A 234 4.81 -11.64 -2.91
CA VAL A 234 5.86 -12.46 -2.34
C VAL A 234 6.60 -11.65 -1.28
N VAL A 235 6.95 -12.26 -0.15
CA VAL A 235 7.75 -11.62 0.90
C VAL A 235 8.95 -12.50 1.22
N ASP A 236 10.12 -12.19 0.66
CA ASP A 236 11.36 -12.87 1.01
C ASP A 236 12.03 -12.18 2.20
N ILE A 237 12.60 -12.98 3.10
CA ILE A 237 13.32 -12.52 4.28
C ILE A 237 14.79 -12.91 4.15
N CYS A 238 15.66 -11.92 4.03
CA CYS A 238 17.12 -12.13 3.98
C CYS A 238 17.52 -13.18 2.92
N LEU A 239 18.15 -14.30 3.34
CA LEU A 239 18.66 -15.35 2.46
C LEU A 239 17.58 -16.07 1.64
N ASP A 240 16.31 -15.99 2.05
CA ASP A 240 15.21 -16.54 1.26
C ASP A 240 15.20 -15.94 -0.16
N HIS A 241 15.56 -14.66 -0.31
CA HIS A 241 15.70 -14.01 -1.62
C HIS A 241 16.89 -14.56 -2.42
N ALA A 242 18.05 -14.71 -1.79
CA ALA A 242 19.27 -15.22 -2.44
C ALA A 242 19.10 -16.67 -2.93
N TYR A 243 18.28 -17.47 -2.23
CA TYR A 243 17.96 -18.84 -2.63
C TYR A 243 16.70 -18.97 -3.50
N GLY A 244 16.07 -17.85 -3.85
CA GLY A 244 14.88 -17.83 -4.71
C GLY A 244 13.66 -18.54 -4.10
N VAL A 245 13.57 -18.58 -2.76
CA VAL A 245 12.51 -19.26 -2.00
C VAL A 245 11.14 -18.69 -2.35
N GLY A 246 10.98 -17.37 -2.32
CA GLY A 246 9.72 -16.71 -2.63
C GLY A 246 9.23 -16.99 -4.04
N LYS A 247 10.15 -17.10 -5.01
CA LYS A 247 9.83 -17.47 -6.39
C LYS A 247 9.36 -18.94 -6.49
N GLN A 248 10.00 -19.86 -5.76
CA GLN A 248 9.56 -21.24 -5.69
C GLN A 248 8.16 -21.35 -5.07
N HIS A 249 7.92 -20.64 -3.97
CA HIS A 249 6.62 -20.60 -3.29
C HIS A 249 5.53 -19.95 -4.12
N LEU A 250 5.85 -18.90 -4.87
CA LEU A 250 4.94 -18.30 -5.84
C LEU A 250 4.52 -19.32 -6.90
N SER A 251 5.47 -20.08 -7.42
CA SER A 251 5.17 -21.13 -8.39
C SER A 251 4.26 -22.21 -7.80
N ALA A 252 4.46 -22.58 -6.54
CA ALA A 252 3.58 -23.51 -5.82
C ALA A 252 2.18 -22.93 -5.57
N LEU A 253 2.07 -21.65 -5.19
CA LEU A 253 0.78 -20.96 -5.04
C LEU A 253 0.01 -20.94 -6.36
N MET A 254 0.66 -20.61 -7.47
CA MET A 254 0.00 -20.63 -8.79
C MET A 254 -0.49 -22.02 -9.16
N THR A 255 0.30 -23.07 -8.87
CA THR A 255 -0.14 -24.46 -9.03
C THR A 255 -1.36 -24.75 -8.16
N GLN A 256 -1.34 -24.37 -6.89
CA GLN A 256 -2.45 -24.57 -5.94
C GLN A 256 -3.73 -23.89 -6.43
N LEU A 257 -3.64 -22.63 -6.87
CA LEU A 257 -4.76 -21.88 -7.44
C LEU A 257 -5.27 -22.55 -8.73
N GLY A 258 -4.37 -22.87 -9.66
CA GLY A 258 -4.72 -23.49 -10.93
C GLY A 258 -5.39 -24.86 -10.78
N LEU A 259 -4.89 -25.72 -9.89
CA LEU A 259 -5.50 -27.02 -9.60
C LEU A 259 -6.90 -26.90 -9.00
N ARG A 260 -7.16 -25.82 -8.26
CA ARG A 260 -8.49 -25.49 -7.72
C ARG A 260 -9.36 -24.70 -8.69
N ARG A 261 -8.90 -24.49 -9.93
CA ARG A 261 -9.57 -23.67 -10.97
C ARG A 261 -9.83 -22.24 -10.51
N GLU A 262 -9.02 -21.73 -9.60
CA GLU A 262 -9.05 -20.34 -9.16
C GLU A 262 -8.30 -19.47 -10.17
N HIS A 263 -8.79 -18.25 -10.41
CA HIS A 263 -8.05 -17.28 -11.23
C HIS A 263 -6.66 -16.99 -10.63
N VAL A 264 -5.63 -17.17 -11.45
CA VAL A 264 -4.21 -16.90 -11.16
C VAL A 264 -3.86 -15.50 -11.68
N PRO A 265 -3.62 -14.50 -10.82
CA PRO A 265 -3.25 -13.17 -11.29
C PRO A 265 -1.92 -13.17 -12.03
N VAL A 266 -1.84 -12.42 -13.12
CA VAL A 266 -0.59 -12.19 -13.88
C VAL A 266 0.23 -11.02 -13.33
N LEU A 267 -0.36 -10.24 -12.43
CA LEU A 267 0.29 -9.14 -11.73
C LEU A 267 0.88 -9.66 -10.43
N ALA A 268 2.10 -9.25 -10.12
CA ALA A 268 2.78 -9.60 -8.89
C ALA A 268 3.63 -8.45 -8.33
N SER A 269 3.86 -8.49 -7.02
CA SER A 269 4.80 -7.64 -6.32
C SER A 269 5.65 -8.49 -5.38
N HIS A 270 6.92 -8.11 -5.23
CA HIS A 270 7.88 -8.82 -4.40
C HIS A 270 8.46 -7.86 -3.36
N ILE A 271 8.39 -8.20 -2.08
CA ILE A 271 9.07 -7.49 -1.00
C ILE A 271 10.27 -8.32 -0.55
N ILE A 272 11.43 -7.70 -0.43
CA ILE A 272 12.60 -8.23 0.25
C ILE A 272 12.73 -7.49 1.58
N SER A 273 12.50 -8.18 2.69
CA SER A 273 12.75 -7.67 4.03
C SER A 273 14.13 -8.18 4.47
N SER A 274 15.16 -7.34 4.34
CA SER A 274 16.55 -7.70 4.63
C SER A 274 17.40 -6.46 4.88
N LYS A 275 18.45 -6.59 5.69
CA LYS A 275 19.49 -5.53 5.84
C LYS A 275 20.78 -5.81 5.07
N THR A 276 20.93 -7.01 4.54
CA THR A 276 22.25 -7.59 4.24
C THR A 276 22.32 -8.29 2.90
N ILE A 277 21.16 -8.53 2.28
CA ILE A 277 21.05 -9.21 0.99
C ILE A 277 20.63 -8.21 -0.07
N ASP A 278 21.39 -8.16 -1.14
CA ASP A 278 21.09 -7.35 -2.32
C ASP A 278 19.98 -7.99 -3.16
N GLU A 279 19.35 -7.18 -4.01
CA GLU A 279 18.38 -7.68 -4.97
C GLU A 279 19.07 -8.49 -6.07
N GLU A 280 18.87 -9.80 -6.05
CA GLU A 280 19.13 -10.70 -7.17
C GLU A 280 17.94 -10.74 -8.15
N GLU A 281 18.09 -10.12 -9.33
CA GLU A 281 17.01 -10.01 -10.33
C GLU A 281 16.51 -11.39 -10.82
N ALA A 282 17.38 -12.40 -10.87
CA ALA A 282 17.00 -13.75 -11.27
C ALA A 282 15.94 -14.38 -10.35
N ASN A 283 15.95 -13.98 -9.07
CA ASN A 283 15.05 -14.47 -8.03
C ASN A 283 13.82 -13.56 -7.85
N ALA A 284 13.77 -12.43 -8.54
CA ALA A 284 12.62 -11.54 -8.49
C ALA A 284 11.40 -12.14 -9.22
N ALA A 285 10.28 -12.23 -8.51
CA ALA A 285 8.99 -12.61 -9.08
C ALA A 285 8.39 -11.52 -10.00
N ALA A 286 8.62 -10.25 -9.67
CA ALA A 286 8.13 -9.07 -10.39
C ALA A 286 8.89 -7.82 -9.92
N THR A 287 8.23 -6.64 -9.90
CA THR A 287 8.83 -5.45 -9.29
C THR A 287 9.13 -5.70 -7.82
N VAL A 288 10.39 -5.46 -7.43
CA VAL A 288 10.90 -5.66 -6.09
C VAL A 288 10.82 -4.37 -5.27
N VAL A 289 10.40 -4.50 -4.02
CA VAL A 289 10.50 -3.51 -2.96
C VAL A 289 11.52 -4.03 -1.96
N HIS A 290 12.62 -3.32 -1.77
CA HIS A 290 13.62 -3.66 -0.78
C HIS A 290 13.39 -2.81 0.47
N ALA A 291 12.99 -3.45 1.57
CA ALA A 291 12.65 -2.79 2.82
C ALA A 291 13.88 -2.65 3.73
N ASP A 292 14.91 -1.92 3.25
CA ASP A 292 16.16 -1.66 3.99
C ASP A 292 16.41 -0.16 4.24
N VAL A 293 17.15 0.11 5.31
CA VAL A 293 17.61 1.42 5.77
C VAL A 293 18.67 2.02 4.86
N ARG A 294 19.52 1.19 4.25
CA ARG A 294 20.63 1.66 3.40
C ARG A 294 20.27 1.61 1.92
N ASN A 295 19.60 0.53 1.52
CA ASN A 295 19.33 0.22 0.13
C ASN A 295 17.85 0.35 -0.26
N GLY A 296 17.01 0.91 0.61
CA GLY A 296 15.57 1.07 0.38
C GLY A 296 15.26 1.54 -1.05
N LYS A 297 14.64 0.66 -1.83
CA LYS A 297 14.31 0.93 -3.24
C LYS A 297 13.03 0.22 -3.65
N VAL A 298 12.33 0.81 -4.61
CA VAL A 298 11.17 0.20 -5.28
C VAL A 298 11.54 0.07 -6.76
N GLY A 299 12.04 -1.10 -7.15
CA GLY A 299 12.70 -1.33 -8.42
C GLY A 299 13.82 -0.31 -8.66
N LYS A 300 13.74 0.42 -9.78
CA LYS A 300 14.69 1.49 -10.15
C LYS A 300 14.29 2.88 -9.60
N HIS A 301 13.17 3.01 -8.89
CA HIS A 301 12.63 4.31 -8.50
C HIS A 301 13.29 4.85 -7.22
N LYS A 302 13.51 6.17 -7.23
CA LYS A 302 13.93 6.93 -6.05
C LYS A 302 12.71 7.27 -5.19
N PRO A 303 12.88 7.38 -3.86
CA PRO A 303 11.81 7.86 -2.99
C PRO A 303 11.45 9.32 -3.31
N VAL A 304 10.17 9.65 -3.17
CA VAL A 304 9.63 11.02 -3.27
C VAL A 304 9.97 11.81 -2.02
N PHE A 305 9.80 11.14 -0.88
CA PHE A 305 10.20 11.62 0.43
C PHE A 305 11.20 10.63 0.98
N ALA A 306 12.46 11.06 1.10
CA ALA A 306 13.52 10.25 1.65
C ALA A 306 13.77 10.61 3.11
N LYS A 307 13.80 9.60 3.99
CA LYS A 307 14.44 9.69 5.32
C LYS A 307 13.86 10.76 6.25
N GLN A 308 12.55 10.90 6.31
CA GLN A 308 11.96 11.72 7.38
C GLN A 308 12.01 10.91 8.67
N ALA A 309 12.71 11.44 9.68
CA ALA A 309 12.71 10.85 11.01
C ALA A 309 11.32 11.01 11.61
N VAL A 310 10.73 9.89 12.06
CA VAL A 310 9.50 9.91 12.84
C VAL A 310 9.85 9.36 14.19
N ASN A 311 9.71 10.22 15.20
CA ASN A 311 9.74 9.74 16.56
C ASN A 311 8.35 9.18 16.89
N PHE A 312 8.22 7.86 16.87
CA PHE A 312 6.98 7.21 17.25
C PHE A 312 6.71 7.27 18.78
N ASN A 313 7.64 7.83 19.59
CA ASN A 313 7.47 8.07 21.03
C ASN A 313 6.92 6.86 21.83
N VAL A 314 7.28 5.62 21.45
CA VAL A 314 6.83 4.40 22.14
C VAL A 314 8.02 3.72 22.81
N GLY A 315 8.14 3.83 24.14
CA GLY A 315 8.79 2.85 25.03
C GLY A 315 10.16 2.25 24.62
N GLY A 316 10.94 2.90 23.76
CA GLY A 316 12.22 2.38 23.24
C GLY A 316 12.14 1.49 21.98
N PHE A 317 10.97 1.00 21.55
CA PHE A 317 10.83 0.24 20.30
C PHE A 317 10.76 1.16 19.09
N GLY A 318 11.67 0.96 18.12
CA GLY A 318 11.67 1.78 16.90
C GLY A 318 11.98 3.27 17.12
N ALA A 319 12.59 3.61 18.27
CA ALA A 319 13.08 4.95 18.54
C ALA A 319 14.09 5.32 17.44
N ASN A 320 13.73 6.29 16.59
CA ASN A 320 14.45 6.76 15.39
C ASN A 320 14.14 6.04 14.07
N ALA A 321 12.97 5.42 13.93
CA ALA A 321 12.51 4.95 12.62
C ALA A 321 12.48 6.10 11.59
N GLN A 322 12.94 5.78 10.38
CA GLN A 322 12.87 6.63 9.21
C GLN A 322 11.94 5.97 8.21
N TYR A 323 11.12 6.77 7.53
CA TYR A 323 10.32 6.25 6.44
C TYR A 323 10.71 6.90 5.11
N SER A 324 10.59 6.10 4.06
CA SER A 324 10.74 6.51 2.67
C SER A 324 9.43 6.25 1.94
N VAL A 325 8.88 7.28 1.31
CA VAL A 325 7.64 7.18 0.53
C VAL A 325 7.98 7.17 -0.94
N TYR A 326 7.44 6.21 -1.68
CA TYR A 326 7.62 6.10 -3.12
C TYR A 326 6.37 6.54 -3.86
N GLN A 327 6.52 6.90 -5.14
CA GLN A 327 5.36 7.19 -5.98
C GLN A 327 4.48 5.95 -6.12
N PRO A 328 3.15 6.09 -6.26
CA PRO A 328 2.29 4.97 -6.64
C PRO A 328 2.81 4.32 -7.92
N LYS A 329 3.04 3.01 -7.88
CA LYS A 329 3.47 2.25 -9.05
C LYS A 329 2.42 1.21 -9.40
N VAL A 330 2.18 1.04 -10.70
CA VAL A 330 1.47 -0.13 -11.24
C VAL A 330 2.14 -1.42 -10.76
N VAL A 331 1.34 -2.36 -10.29
CA VAL A 331 1.84 -3.70 -9.94
C VAL A 331 2.39 -4.36 -11.20
N GLY A 332 3.65 -4.82 -11.15
CA GLY A 332 4.33 -5.36 -12.32
C GLY A 332 3.80 -6.74 -12.74
N PHE A 333 4.08 -7.14 -13.97
CA PHE A 333 3.79 -8.49 -14.46
C PHE A 333 4.76 -9.53 -13.89
N LEU A 334 4.28 -10.77 -13.73
CA LEU A 334 5.10 -11.95 -13.42
C LEU A 334 6.30 -12.08 -14.37
N SER A 335 7.43 -12.54 -13.83
CA SER A 335 8.67 -12.71 -14.59
C SER A 335 8.74 -14.08 -15.30
N GLY A 336 9.27 -14.09 -16.52
CA GLY A 336 9.62 -15.30 -17.27
C GLY A 336 8.50 -16.36 -17.32
N LYS A 337 8.87 -17.61 -16.97
CA LYS A 337 7.99 -18.79 -17.05
C LYS A 337 6.77 -18.70 -16.13
N ASP A 338 6.82 -17.89 -15.07
CA ASP A 338 5.70 -17.76 -14.14
C ASP A 338 4.51 -17.03 -14.79
N PHE A 339 4.78 -16.09 -15.70
CA PHE A 339 3.74 -15.45 -16.52
C PHE A 339 3.03 -16.48 -17.41
N ASP A 340 3.80 -17.31 -18.12
CA ASP A 340 3.27 -18.35 -19.01
C ASP A 340 2.43 -19.37 -18.23
N LYS A 341 2.91 -19.76 -17.05
CA LYS A 341 2.22 -20.66 -16.14
C LYS A 341 0.88 -20.08 -15.66
N ALA A 342 0.85 -18.81 -15.26
CA ALA A 342 -0.38 -18.14 -14.85
C ALA A 342 -1.41 -18.06 -15.99
N ILE A 343 -0.97 -17.67 -17.19
CA ILE A 343 -1.83 -17.64 -18.38
C ILE A 343 -2.39 -19.04 -18.66
N ASN A 344 -1.53 -20.07 -18.71
CA ASN A 344 -1.95 -21.44 -18.98
C ASN A 344 -3.00 -21.96 -17.98
N TYR A 345 -2.78 -21.78 -16.67
CA TYR A 345 -3.76 -22.21 -15.67
C TYR A 345 -5.10 -21.52 -15.82
N ASN A 346 -5.07 -20.22 -16.14
CA ASN A 346 -6.30 -19.52 -16.39
C ASN A 346 -7.01 -20.13 -17.59
N PHE A 347 -6.36 -20.34 -18.75
CA PHE A 347 -7.01 -20.96 -19.91
C PHE A 347 -7.60 -22.36 -19.66
N LEU A 348 -6.99 -23.15 -18.77
CA LEU A 348 -7.49 -24.48 -18.39
C LEU A 348 -8.73 -24.42 -17.47
N GLY A 349 -8.88 -23.36 -16.67
CA GLY A 349 -9.97 -23.21 -15.70
C GLY A 349 -11.09 -22.25 -16.12
N HIS A 350 -10.73 -21.13 -16.75
CA HIS A 350 -11.59 -20.02 -17.17
C HIS A 350 -10.93 -19.27 -18.34
N PRO A 351 -11.54 -19.18 -19.55
CA PRO A 351 -10.91 -18.51 -20.68
C PRO A 351 -10.56 -17.05 -20.32
N VAL A 352 -9.26 -16.76 -20.18
CA VAL A 352 -8.79 -15.39 -19.96
C VAL A 352 -8.92 -14.64 -21.25
N ASN A 353 -9.71 -13.57 -21.21
CA ASN A 353 -9.70 -12.60 -22.28
C ASN A 353 -8.38 -11.82 -22.21
N VAL A 354 -7.36 -12.26 -22.96
CA VAL A 354 -6.07 -11.55 -23.08
C VAL A 354 -6.22 -10.13 -23.63
N ASN A 355 -7.37 -9.84 -24.22
CA ASN A 355 -7.78 -8.56 -24.78
C ASN A 355 -8.70 -7.76 -23.85
N ALA A 356 -8.84 -8.17 -22.57
CA ALA A 356 -9.63 -7.44 -21.59
C ALA A 356 -9.13 -6.00 -21.43
N ILE A 357 -10.08 -5.07 -21.37
CA ILE A 357 -9.84 -3.65 -21.13
C ILE A 357 -9.95 -3.41 -19.62
N TYR A 358 -8.88 -2.90 -19.02
CA TYR A 358 -8.82 -2.52 -17.61
C TYR A 358 -9.57 -1.19 -17.37
N GLY A 359 -9.82 -0.85 -16.11
CA GLY A 359 -10.57 0.37 -15.75
C GLY A 359 -9.96 1.70 -16.22
N ASN A 360 -8.68 1.73 -16.59
CA ASN A 360 -8.00 2.88 -17.22
C ASN A 360 -8.10 2.88 -18.76
N GLY A 361 -8.88 1.96 -19.34
CA GLY A 361 -9.06 1.80 -20.76
C GLY A 361 -7.90 1.12 -21.49
N THR A 362 -6.87 0.61 -20.81
CA THR A 362 -5.76 -0.11 -21.47
C THR A 362 -6.02 -1.61 -21.49
N THR A 363 -5.42 -2.33 -22.45
CA THR A 363 -5.34 -3.80 -22.41
C THR A 363 -4.00 -4.23 -21.81
N MET A 364 -3.88 -5.50 -21.40
CA MET A 364 -2.62 -6.09 -20.93
C MET A 364 -1.45 -5.81 -21.87
N LEU A 365 -1.69 -5.85 -23.19
CA LEU A 365 -0.65 -5.62 -24.17
C LEU A 365 -0.16 -4.17 -24.16
N HIS A 366 -1.05 -3.19 -24.01
CA HIS A 366 -0.66 -1.79 -23.90
C HIS A 366 0.34 -1.58 -22.76
N ASP A 367 0.07 -2.20 -21.61
CA ASP A 367 0.93 -2.05 -20.43
C ASP A 367 2.26 -2.82 -20.60
N ILE A 368 2.24 -3.97 -21.27
CA ILE A 368 3.46 -4.73 -21.60
C ILE A 368 4.38 -3.93 -22.54
N VAL A 369 3.84 -3.27 -23.57
CA VAL A 369 4.69 -2.57 -24.55
C VAL A 369 5.20 -1.20 -24.06
N ASN A 370 4.51 -0.58 -23.09
CA ASN A 370 4.86 0.75 -22.60
C ASN A 370 5.98 0.76 -21.54
N ASP A 371 6.35 -0.39 -20.97
CA ASP A 371 7.27 -0.47 -19.81
C ASP A 371 8.71 -0.84 -20.18
N ILE A 372 9.13 -0.57 -21.42
CA ILE A 372 10.39 -1.11 -21.96
C ILE A 372 11.48 -0.05 -21.93
N THR A 373 12.45 -0.24 -21.02
CA THR A 373 13.55 0.71 -20.81
C THR A 373 14.94 0.09 -20.98
N THR A 374 15.03 -1.24 -21.04
CA THR A 374 16.30 -1.98 -21.12
C THR A 374 16.20 -3.22 -22.00
N GLU A 375 17.32 -3.80 -22.41
CA GLU A 375 17.36 -5.05 -23.18
C GLU A 375 16.73 -6.24 -22.41
N THR A 376 16.88 -6.27 -21.09
CA THR A 376 16.22 -7.28 -20.24
C THR A 376 14.70 -7.14 -20.29
N ASP A 377 14.20 -5.90 -20.25
CA ASP A 377 12.75 -5.62 -20.40
C ASP A 377 12.25 -6.04 -21.78
N LEU A 378 13.05 -5.83 -22.83
CA LEU A 378 12.72 -6.27 -24.18
C LEU A 378 12.56 -7.79 -24.27
N LYS A 379 13.54 -8.57 -23.79
CA LYS A 379 13.46 -10.04 -23.82
C LYS A 379 12.21 -10.55 -23.08
N ARG A 380 11.89 -9.97 -21.92
CA ARG A 380 10.68 -10.28 -21.16
C ARG A 380 9.41 -9.92 -21.94
N THR A 381 9.39 -8.76 -22.56
CA THR A 381 8.25 -8.27 -23.36
C THR A 381 7.99 -9.16 -24.55
N LEU A 382 9.02 -9.49 -25.33
CA LEU A 382 8.91 -10.38 -26.49
C LEU A 382 8.36 -11.76 -26.10
N SER A 383 8.86 -12.34 -24.99
CA SER A 383 8.34 -13.60 -24.45
C SER A 383 6.86 -13.52 -24.08
N ARG A 384 6.44 -12.44 -23.40
CA ARG A 384 5.03 -12.23 -23.03
C ARG A 384 4.14 -12.05 -24.25
N ILE A 385 4.57 -11.27 -25.25
CA ILE A 385 3.85 -11.11 -26.51
C ILE A 385 3.67 -12.46 -27.20
N GLN A 386 4.74 -13.26 -27.30
CA GLN A 386 4.67 -14.59 -27.90
C GLN A 386 3.68 -15.49 -27.17
N THR A 387 3.64 -15.43 -25.83
CA THR A 387 2.64 -16.16 -25.04
C THR A 387 1.23 -15.67 -25.34
N LEU A 388 0.97 -14.37 -25.29
CA LEU A 388 -0.36 -13.81 -25.56
C LEU A 388 -0.84 -14.10 -27.00
N GLN A 389 0.07 -14.14 -27.99
CA GLN A 389 -0.25 -14.50 -29.37
C GLN A 389 -0.85 -15.90 -29.49
N LYS A 390 -0.39 -16.86 -28.69
CA LYS A 390 -0.97 -18.23 -28.64
C LYS A 390 -2.44 -18.23 -28.19
N TYR A 391 -2.89 -17.14 -27.58
CA TYR A 391 -4.19 -17.00 -26.95
C TYR A 391 -5.06 -15.92 -27.60
N GLY A 392 -4.77 -15.54 -28.85
CA GLY A 392 -5.63 -14.62 -29.61
C GLY A 392 -5.46 -13.14 -29.27
N LEU A 393 -4.24 -12.73 -28.93
CA LEU A 393 -3.87 -11.32 -28.75
C LEU A 393 -4.32 -10.44 -29.94
N SER A 394 -4.98 -9.33 -29.64
CA SER A 394 -5.29 -8.27 -30.59
C SER A 394 -4.44 -7.03 -30.32
N ILE A 395 -3.89 -6.45 -31.39
CA ILE A 395 -3.09 -5.22 -31.34
C ILE A 395 -3.87 -3.97 -31.75
N ASP A 396 -5.12 -4.16 -32.16
CA ASP A 396 -5.98 -3.14 -32.78
C ASP A 396 -7.11 -2.64 -31.85
N ILE A 397 -7.06 -3.00 -30.57
CA ILE A 397 -7.99 -2.48 -29.57
C ILE A 397 -7.50 -1.11 -29.11
N PRO A 398 -8.31 -0.03 -29.24
CA PRO A 398 -7.91 1.29 -28.81
C PRO A 398 -7.96 1.40 -27.28
N ASN A 399 -7.03 2.16 -26.71
CA ASN A 399 -7.08 2.55 -25.31
C ASN A 399 -8.05 3.73 -25.05
N ALA A 400 -8.11 4.23 -23.81
CA ALA A 400 -8.93 5.40 -23.46
C ALA A 400 -8.58 6.68 -24.25
N GLN A 401 -7.36 6.78 -24.77
CA GLN A 401 -6.90 7.89 -25.62
C GLN A 401 -7.13 7.62 -27.12
N GLY A 402 -7.78 6.51 -27.47
CA GLY A 402 -8.03 6.12 -28.86
C GLY A 402 -6.83 5.52 -29.58
N PHE A 403 -5.72 5.23 -28.87
CA PHE A 403 -4.53 4.63 -29.48
C PHE A 403 -4.54 3.12 -29.34
N THR A 404 -4.32 2.44 -30.45
CA THR A 404 -4.06 0.99 -30.47
C THR A 404 -2.60 0.69 -30.12
N VAL A 405 -2.30 -0.55 -29.72
CA VAL A 405 -0.90 -0.99 -29.53
C VAL A 405 -0.08 -0.83 -30.81
N ARG A 406 -0.69 -1.12 -31.96
CA ARG A 406 -0.07 -0.91 -33.27
C ARG A 406 0.41 0.54 -33.43
N GLU A 407 -0.48 1.50 -33.17
CA GLU A 407 -0.17 2.93 -33.28
C GLU A 407 0.89 3.38 -32.26
N LEU A 408 0.83 2.88 -31.03
CA LEU A 408 1.81 3.20 -30.00
C LEU A 408 3.21 2.73 -30.39
N VAL A 409 3.36 1.48 -30.82
CA VAL A 409 4.66 0.92 -31.23
C VAL A 409 5.19 1.64 -32.47
N CYS A 410 4.35 1.91 -33.46
CA CYS A 410 4.75 2.68 -34.64
C CYS A 410 5.30 4.07 -34.24
N ARG A 411 4.55 4.82 -33.42
CA ARG A 411 4.96 6.15 -32.96
C ARG A 411 6.24 6.13 -32.13
N GLN A 412 6.37 5.18 -31.20
CA GLN A 412 7.59 5.02 -30.41
C GLN A 412 8.80 4.74 -31.31
N THR A 413 8.62 3.88 -32.33
CA THR A 413 9.68 3.58 -33.30
C THR A 413 10.09 4.82 -34.10
N VAL A 414 9.12 5.56 -34.65
CA VAL A 414 9.38 6.79 -35.41
C VAL A 414 10.06 7.85 -34.53
N ASN A 415 9.57 8.05 -33.31
CA ASN A 415 10.15 9.01 -32.38
C ASN A 415 11.60 8.66 -32.04
N ALA A 416 11.89 7.38 -31.78
CA ALA A 416 13.24 6.91 -31.47
C ALA A 416 14.20 7.11 -32.66
N LEU A 417 13.73 6.83 -33.88
CA LEU A 417 14.51 7.07 -35.10
C LEU A 417 14.79 8.57 -35.30
N ASN A 418 13.78 9.41 -35.10
CA ASN A 418 13.90 10.87 -35.23
C ASN A 418 14.82 11.47 -34.17
N SER A 419 14.81 10.93 -32.94
CA SER A 419 15.72 11.34 -31.87
C SER A 419 17.11 10.73 -31.98
N ARG A 420 17.35 9.84 -32.97
CA ARG A 420 18.59 9.07 -33.13
C ARG A 420 18.96 8.25 -31.88
N ASP A 421 17.95 7.72 -31.20
CA ASP A 421 18.14 6.76 -30.11
C ASP A 421 18.21 5.36 -30.71
N ASP A 422 19.42 4.93 -31.09
CA ASP A 422 19.64 3.65 -31.77
C ASP A 422 19.18 2.45 -30.93
N VAL A 423 19.34 2.54 -29.60
CA VAL A 423 18.96 1.47 -28.67
C VAL A 423 17.44 1.34 -28.62
N LEU A 424 16.73 2.44 -28.37
CA LEU A 424 15.27 2.43 -28.33
C LEU A 424 14.67 2.10 -29.71
N SER A 425 15.28 2.57 -30.80
CA SER A 425 14.87 2.24 -32.17
C SER A 425 14.95 0.74 -32.44
N LEU A 426 16.07 0.10 -32.08
CA LEU A 426 16.23 -1.35 -32.24
C LEU A 426 15.22 -2.13 -31.39
N MET A 427 15.00 -1.70 -30.15
CA MET A 427 14.05 -2.35 -29.23
C MET A 427 12.61 -2.27 -29.77
N THR A 428 12.16 -1.08 -30.17
CA THR A 428 10.82 -0.84 -30.71
C THR A 428 10.61 -1.54 -32.06
N MET A 429 11.63 -1.62 -32.93
CA MET A 429 11.59 -2.42 -34.15
C MET A 429 11.45 -3.92 -33.90
N GLN A 430 12.12 -4.48 -32.89
CA GLN A 430 11.96 -5.90 -32.54
C GLN A 430 10.55 -6.22 -32.06
N ILE A 431 9.94 -5.32 -31.29
CA ILE A 431 8.55 -5.45 -30.85
C ILE A 431 7.61 -5.36 -32.04
N ALA A 432 7.80 -4.37 -32.91
CA ALA A 432 7.02 -4.20 -34.13
C ALA A 432 7.04 -5.50 -34.96
N LYS A 433 8.24 -6.07 -35.17
CA LYS A 433 8.40 -7.35 -35.86
C LYS A 433 7.66 -8.49 -35.16
N GLN A 434 7.77 -8.61 -33.83
CA GLN A 434 7.09 -9.65 -33.06
C GLN A 434 5.57 -9.53 -33.18
N LEU A 435 5.03 -8.31 -33.24
CA LEU A 435 3.60 -8.03 -33.40
C LEU A 435 3.13 -8.09 -34.86
N GLY A 436 4.01 -8.37 -35.83
CA GLY A 436 3.66 -8.40 -37.25
C GLY A 436 3.38 -7.01 -37.85
N ILE A 437 3.94 -5.95 -37.26
CA ILE A 437 3.85 -4.58 -37.76
C ILE A 437 4.92 -4.40 -38.84
N THR A 438 4.49 -4.00 -40.04
CA THR A 438 5.38 -3.82 -41.21
C THR A 438 6.07 -2.46 -41.20
N THR A 439 7.22 -2.35 -41.88
CA THR A 439 7.92 -1.07 -42.07
C THR A 439 7.03 -0.02 -42.74
N ASN A 440 6.19 -0.42 -43.69
CA ASN A 440 5.23 0.50 -44.34
C ASN A 440 4.22 1.08 -43.35
N GLN A 441 3.76 0.29 -42.37
CA GLN A 441 2.87 0.78 -41.32
C GLN A 441 3.58 1.73 -40.34
N ILE A 442 4.87 1.52 -40.08
CA ILE A 442 5.69 2.43 -39.26
C ILE A 442 5.85 3.76 -39.99
N ILE A 443 6.25 3.73 -41.27
CA ILE A 443 6.43 4.94 -42.10
C ILE A 443 5.10 5.71 -42.24
N ALA A 444 3.98 5.00 -42.45
CA ALA A 444 2.67 5.63 -42.56
C ALA A 444 2.20 6.31 -41.26
N SER A 445 2.81 6.01 -40.11
CA SER A 445 2.48 6.66 -38.84
C SER A 445 3.17 8.02 -38.65
N ASP A 446 4.23 8.30 -39.43
CA ASP A 446 4.96 9.57 -39.45
C ASP A 446 4.27 10.63 -40.31
N THR A 447 3.28 10.22 -41.11
CA THR A 447 2.46 11.16 -41.88
C THR A 447 1.44 11.80 -40.93
N PRO A 448 1.41 13.13 -40.77
CA PRO A 448 0.41 13.79 -39.93
C PRO A 448 -0.98 13.30 -40.36
N LYS A 449 -1.76 12.72 -39.44
CA LYS A 449 -3.18 12.51 -39.71
C LYS A 449 -3.75 13.89 -40.04
N SER A 450 -4.17 14.08 -41.29
CA SER A 450 -4.89 15.29 -41.71
C SER A 450 -6.02 15.51 -40.70
N PRO A 451 -6.20 16.72 -40.16
CA PRO A 451 -7.18 16.95 -39.10
C PRO A 451 -8.55 16.52 -39.60
N LEU A 452 -9.07 15.43 -39.02
CA LEU A 452 -10.44 15.00 -39.22
C LEU A 452 -11.35 16.17 -38.83
N ALA A 453 -12.09 16.65 -39.82
CA ALA A 453 -13.26 17.53 -39.78
C ALA A 453 -13.36 18.47 -38.56
N ILE A 454 -12.98 19.73 -38.78
CA ILE A 454 -13.36 20.88 -37.96
C ILE A 454 -14.90 20.88 -37.80
N PRO A 455 -15.46 20.84 -36.56
CA PRO A 455 -16.89 21.08 -36.36
C PRO A 455 -17.23 22.53 -36.76
N PRO A 456 -18.47 22.81 -37.21
CA PRO A 456 -18.81 24.09 -37.83
C PRO A 456 -18.54 25.28 -36.89
N LYS A 457 -18.05 26.37 -37.49
CA LYS A 457 -17.75 27.67 -36.87
C LYS A 457 -18.79 28.04 -35.81
N ILE A 458 -18.33 28.13 -34.56
CA ILE A 458 -19.01 28.86 -33.49
C ILE A 458 -18.72 30.36 -33.72
N GLU A 459 -19.77 31.17 -33.71
CA GLU A 459 -19.68 32.63 -33.78
C GLU A 459 -18.87 33.18 -32.60
N VAL A 460 -17.99 34.14 -32.91
CA VAL A 460 -17.10 34.78 -31.94
C VAL A 460 -17.92 35.66 -30.98
N PRO A 461 -17.94 35.39 -29.66
CA PRO A 461 -18.52 36.32 -28.69
C PRO A 461 -17.62 37.55 -28.53
N PRO A 462 -18.15 38.69 -28.04
CA PRO A 462 -17.47 39.98 -28.09
C PRO A 462 -16.13 39.95 -27.34
N LYS A 463 -15.16 40.72 -27.85
CA LYS A 463 -13.82 40.89 -27.28
C LYS A 463 -13.91 41.24 -25.79
N VAL A 464 -13.61 40.26 -24.93
CA VAL A 464 -13.31 40.48 -23.52
C VAL A 464 -11.95 41.18 -23.44
N ASN A 465 -11.89 42.27 -22.68
CA ASN A 465 -10.69 43.09 -22.49
C ASN A 465 -9.54 42.22 -21.92
N PRO A 466 -8.43 42.02 -22.66
CA PRO A 466 -7.33 41.13 -22.25
C PRO A 466 -6.70 41.51 -20.90
N ASN A 467 -6.77 42.78 -20.52
CA ASN A 467 -6.22 43.26 -19.25
C ASN A 467 -6.99 42.72 -18.03
N ASN A 468 -8.32 42.52 -18.13
CA ASN A 468 -9.12 41.96 -17.03
C ASN A 468 -8.86 40.46 -16.79
N ILE A 469 -8.44 39.72 -17.83
CA ILE A 469 -8.16 38.27 -17.71
C ILE A 469 -6.82 38.05 -17.01
N LEU A 470 -5.81 38.87 -17.35
CA LEU A 470 -4.49 38.79 -16.75
C LEU A 470 -4.50 39.25 -15.28
N ASP A 471 -5.22 40.32 -14.96
CA ASP A 471 -5.33 40.84 -13.59
C ASP A 471 -6.07 39.84 -12.67
N ASN A 472 -7.17 39.22 -13.16
CA ASN A 472 -7.87 38.17 -12.42
C ASN A 472 -7.02 36.91 -12.22
N PHE A 473 -6.19 36.53 -13.20
CA PHE A 473 -5.27 35.40 -13.09
C PHE A 473 -4.18 35.65 -12.04
N ILE A 474 -3.61 36.85 -12.02
CA ILE A 474 -2.58 37.26 -11.04
C ILE A 474 -3.19 37.30 -9.64
N GLU A 475 -4.37 37.90 -9.47
CA GLU A 475 -5.03 38.01 -8.15
C GLU A 475 -5.42 36.63 -7.61
N ARG A 476 -5.94 35.73 -8.47
CA ARG A 476 -6.22 34.33 -8.13
C ARG A 476 -4.96 33.59 -7.68
N THR A 477 -3.87 33.69 -8.44
CA THR A 477 -2.60 33.03 -8.14
C THR A 477 -2.03 33.50 -6.79
N ILE A 478 -2.18 34.80 -6.47
CA ILE A 478 -1.77 35.37 -5.19
C ILE A 478 -2.62 34.83 -4.03
N ILE A 479 -3.94 34.69 -4.20
CA ILE A 479 -4.84 34.13 -3.18
C ILE A 479 -4.54 32.65 -2.94
N GLU A 480 -4.36 31.85 -4.00
CA GLU A 480 -3.99 30.43 -3.92
C GLU A 480 -2.63 30.23 -3.23
N PHE A 481 -1.64 31.07 -3.54
CA PHE A 481 -0.34 31.06 -2.88
C PHE A 481 -0.42 31.42 -1.39
N LYS A 482 -1.26 32.41 -1.02
CA LYS A 482 -1.51 32.77 0.38
C LYS A 482 -2.21 31.66 1.16
N ILE A 483 -3.17 30.95 0.54
CA ILE A 483 -3.85 29.80 1.14
C ILE A 483 -2.84 28.66 1.35
N LYS A 484 -2.05 28.32 0.32
CA LYS A 484 -1.07 27.22 0.40
C LYS A 484 -0.04 27.44 1.50
N ASN A 485 0.59 28.61 1.57
CA ASN A 485 1.56 28.90 2.63
C ASN A 485 0.93 28.89 4.04
N LYS A 486 -0.28 29.43 4.20
CA LYS A 486 -0.98 29.43 5.51
C LYS A 486 -1.45 28.03 5.93
N VAL A 487 -1.80 27.16 4.98
CA VAL A 487 -2.15 25.75 5.23
C VAL A 487 -0.92 24.92 5.62
N ASP A 488 0.20 25.10 4.92
CA ASP A 488 1.46 24.41 5.23
C ASP A 488 2.00 24.80 6.62
N LEU A 489 1.90 26.08 6.99
CA LEU A 489 2.19 26.56 8.35
C LEU A 489 1.23 25.99 9.40
N SER A 490 -0.08 25.92 9.12
CA SER A 490 -1.07 25.31 10.02
C SER A 490 -0.82 23.80 10.22
N TYR A 491 -0.36 23.10 9.18
CA TYR A 491 -0.07 21.67 9.23
C TYR A 491 1.22 21.37 10.01
N ALA A 492 2.29 22.13 9.76
CA ALA A 492 3.53 22.03 10.53
C ALA A 492 3.31 22.34 12.02
N GLN A 493 2.47 23.33 12.33
CA GLN A 493 2.10 23.66 13.72
C GLN A 493 1.24 22.58 14.39
N GLN A 494 0.32 21.92 13.66
CA GLN A 494 -0.49 20.82 14.21
C GLN A 494 0.35 19.58 14.55
N ILE A 495 1.38 19.29 13.76
CA ILE A 495 2.36 18.22 14.06
C ILE A 495 3.13 18.53 15.35
N ILE A 496 3.57 19.78 15.53
CA ILE A 496 4.28 20.21 16.74
C ILE A 496 3.37 20.18 17.98
N GLU A 497 2.07 20.49 17.84
CA GLU A 497 1.09 20.40 18.92
C GLU A 497 0.83 18.97 19.40
N ASN A 498 0.68 18.01 18.47
CA ASN A 498 0.53 16.60 18.84
C ASN A 498 1.77 16.11 19.59
N GLN A 499 2.97 16.48 19.12
CA GLN A 499 4.23 16.16 19.76
C GLN A 499 4.39 16.79 21.16
N LEU A 500 3.89 18.01 21.34
CA LEU A 500 3.92 18.71 22.64
C LEU A 500 2.89 18.13 23.62
N PHE A 501 1.69 17.78 23.16
CA PHE A 501 0.65 17.21 24.01
C PHE A 501 1.05 15.84 24.57
N ASP A 502 1.65 15.00 23.72
CA ASP A 502 2.20 13.70 24.11
C ASP A 502 3.38 13.85 25.09
N TYR A 503 4.22 14.88 24.91
CA TYR A 503 5.32 15.20 25.84
C TYR A 503 4.83 15.60 27.24
N TYR A 504 3.71 16.31 27.35
CA TYR A 504 3.15 16.70 28.65
C TYR A 504 2.36 15.56 29.33
N LEU A 505 1.68 14.70 28.57
CA LEU A 505 1.03 13.49 29.12
C LEU A 505 2.03 12.54 29.79
N GLY A 506 3.28 12.50 29.29
CA GLY A 506 4.35 11.70 29.89
C GLY A 506 4.94 12.24 31.20
N LYS A 507 4.55 13.44 31.67
CA LYS A 507 5.09 14.07 32.89
C LYS A 507 4.07 14.25 34.02
N ILE A 508 2.85 13.75 33.85
CA ILE A 508 1.78 13.89 34.83
C ILE A 508 1.61 12.55 35.57
N GLU A 509 1.46 12.60 36.89
CA GLU A 509 1.21 11.40 37.71
C GLU A 509 -0.10 10.72 37.26
N VAL A 510 -0.06 9.38 37.21
CA VAL A 510 -1.06 8.53 36.53
C VAL A 510 -2.48 8.72 37.07
N ASP A 511 -2.59 9.06 38.35
CA ASP A 511 -3.82 9.32 39.10
C ASP A 511 -4.52 10.65 38.73
N LYS A 512 -3.84 11.58 38.05
CA LYS A 512 -4.43 12.84 37.54
C LYS A 512 -4.88 12.77 36.09
N LEU A 513 -4.59 11.68 35.38
CA LEU A 513 -4.90 11.54 33.94
C LEU A 513 -6.41 11.48 33.67
N SER A 514 -7.21 10.90 34.57
CA SER A 514 -8.67 10.76 34.38
C SER A 514 -9.41 12.11 34.41
N GLU A 515 -9.00 13.02 35.30
CA GLU A 515 -9.51 14.41 35.35
C GLU A 515 -9.14 15.18 34.06
N ILE A 516 -7.94 14.97 33.55
CA ILE A 516 -7.42 15.66 32.37
C ILE A 516 -8.07 15.15 31.07
N TYR A 517 -8.33 13.84 30.95
CA TYR A 517 -9.14 13.32 29.84
C TYR A 517 -10.57 13.88 29.88
N GLY A 518 -11.13 14.09 31.08
CA GLY A 518 -12.40 14.80 31.27
C GLY A 518 -12.37 16.26 30.80
N PHE A 519 -11.27 16.98 31.07
CA PHE A 519 -11.09 18.35 30.58
C PHE A 519 -10.87 18.42 29.07
N ARG A 520 -10.14 17.47 28.48
CA ARG A 520 -9.94 17.38 27.02
C ARG A 520 -11.26 17.22 26.29
N GLN A 521 -12.13 16.34 26.77
CA GLN A 521 -13.45 16.11 26.17
C GLN A 521 -14.33 17.36 26.30
N LYS A 522 -14.38 17.98 27.48
CA LYS A 522 -15.12 19.24 27.70
C LYS A 522 -14.58 20.43 26.88
N PHE A 523 -13.28 20.47 26.62
CA PHE A 523 -12.63 21.48 25.76
C PHE A 523 -12.96 21.26 24.27
N ILE A 524 -12.93 20.01 23.80
CA ILE A 524 -13.33 19.64 22.44
C ILE A 524 -14.82 19.94 22.20
N ASP A 525 -15.66 19.69 23.21
CA ASP A 525 -17.11 19.84 23.13
C ASP A 525 -17.59 21.28 23.43
N GLY A 526 -16.68 22.23 23.69
CA GLY A 526 -16.99 23.65 23.90
C GLY A 526 -17.76 23.98 25.19
N THR A 527 -17.88 23.02 26.12
CA THR A 527 -18.64 23.15 27.38
C THR A 527 -17.79 23.68 28.54
N PHE A 528 -16.51 23.92 28.29
CA PHE A 528 -15.55 24.42 29.26
C PHE A 528 -15.27 25.91 29.02
N SER A 529 -15.70 26.78 29.93
CA SER A 529 -15.63 28.23 29.70
C SER A 529 -14.20 28.76 29.75
N LYS A 530 -13.89 29.74 28.90
CA LYS A 530 -12.57 30.40 28.80
C LYS A 530 -12.05 30.88 30.17
N GLN A 531 -12.93 31.46 30.98
CA GLN A 531 -12.58 31.93 32.33
C GLN A 531 -12.17 30.77 33.25
N MET A 532 -12.87 29.63 33.21
CA MET A 532 -12.50 28.47 34.03
C MET A 532 -11.14 27.89 33.63
N ILE A 533 -10.78 27.88 32.35
CA ILE A 533 -9.46 27.40 31.89
C ILE A 533 -8.36 28.32 32.39
N MET A 534 -8.53 29.63 32.19
CA MET A 534 -7.52 30.60 32.62
C MET A 534 -7.35 30.59 34.14
N GLU A 535 -8.43 30.40 34.90
CA GLU A 535 -8.43 30.30 36.36
C GLU A 535 -7.77 28.99 36.84
N THR A 536 -8.06 27.85 36.19
CA THR A 536 -7.53 26.52 36.55
C THR A 536 -6.01 26.43 36.30
N PHE A 537 -5.51 27.15 35.30
CA PHE A 537 -4.10 27.14 34.91
C PHE A 537 -3.41 28.50 35.12
N LYS A 538 -3.90 29.32 36.06
CA LYS A 538 -3.35 30.67 36.30
C LYS A 538 -1.91 30.66 36.78
N ASP A 539 -1.50 29.60 37.48
CA ASP A 539 -0.14 29.44 38.00
C ASP A 539 0.84 28.82 36.98
N TYR A 540 0.37 28.55 35.76
CA TYR A 540 1.16 28.00 34.66
C TYR A 540 1.27 29.03 33.52
N PRO A 541 2.15 30.04 33.64
CA PRO A 541 2.28 31.13 32.67
C PRO A 541 2.61 30.66 31.25
N ASP A 542 3.29 29.52 31.16
CA ASP A 542 3.59 28.83 29.90
C ASP A 542 2.32 28.34 29.18
N PHE A 543 1.28 27.93 29.94
CA PHE A 543 -0.01 27.49 29.41
C PHE A 543 -0.86 28.68 28.97
N GLN A 544 -0.84 29.78 29.72
CA GLN A 544 -1.53 31.04 29.39
C GLN A 544 -1.03 31.63 28.07
N SER A 545 0.29 31.69 27.86
CA SER A 545 0.89 32.14 26.59
C SER A 545 0.50 31.26 25.41
N LYS A 546 0.26 29.96 25.64
CA LYS A 546 -0.12 29.00 24.61
C LYS A 546 -1.62 29.04 24.28
N ILE A 547 -2.49 29.39 25.24
CA ILE A 547 -3.91 29.70 24.98
C ILE A 547 -4.02 30.96 24.11
N ALA A 548 -3.23 32.00 24.38
CA ALA A 548 -3.22 33.21 23.54
C ALA A 548 -2.85 32.89 22.07
N ARG A 549 -1.85 32.02 21.84
CA ARG A 549 -1.50 31.52 20.48
C ARG A 549 -2.62 30.71 19.83
N HIS A 550 -3.40 29.97 20.61
CA HIS A 550 -4.57 29.25 20.11
C HIS A 550 -5.66 30.22 19.61
N GLU A 551 -5.82 31.37 20.25
CA GLU A 551 -6.78 32.41 19.81
C GLU A 551 -6.32 33.05 18.50
N GLU A 552 -5.03 33.35 18.35
CA GLU A 552 -4.43 33.78 17.08
C GLU A 552 -4.70 32.77 15.96
N ARG A 553 -4.72 31.48 16.29
CA ARG A 553 -5.01 30.38 15.34
C ARG A 553 -6.49 30.29 14.95
N ILE A 554 -7.42 30.52 15.87
CA ILE A 554 -8.85 30.61 15.53
C ILE A 554 -9.08 31.81 14.60
N ALA A 555 -8.42 32.93 14.86
CA ALA A 555 -8.43 34.09 13.98
C ALA A 555 -7.85 33.76 12.59
N LEU A 556 -6.72 33.04 12.53
CA LEU A 556 -6.11 32.61 11.26
C LEU A 556 -7.01 31.64 10.46
N LYS A 557 -7.69 30.70 11.12
CA LYS A 557 -8.65 29.79 10.47
C LYS A 557 -9.84 30.55 9.89
N LYS A 558 -10.34 31.55 10.61
CA LYS A 558 -11.39 32.44 10.13
C LYS A 558 -10.93 33.24 8.90
N GLU A 559 -9.70 33.76 8.92
CA GLU A 559 -9.09 34.46 7.78
C GLU A 559 -8.94 33.56 6.55
N ILE A 560 -8.52 32.30 6.73
CA ILE A 560 -8.45 31.30 5.64
C ILE A 560 -9.84 31.01 5.07
N ALA A 561 -10.86 30.90 5.92
CA ALA A 561 -12.23 30.68 5.48
C ALA A 561 -12.78 31.87 4.68
N GLU A 562 -12.49 33.09 5.10
CA GLU A 562 -12.83 34.31 4.37
C GLU A 562 -12.12 34.39 3.01
N LEU A 563 -10.83 34.01 2.94
CA LEU A 563 -10.09 33.94 1.68
C LEU A 563 -10.67 32.90 0.71
N LYS A 564 -11.09 31.74 1.22
CA LYS A 564 -11.77 30.70 0.42
C LYS A 564 -13.14 31.19 -0.10
N MET A 565 -13.90 31.92 0.70
CA MET A 565 -15.16 32.51 0.25
C MET A 565 -14.94 33.59 -0.83
N LYS A 566 -13.90 34.42 -0.69
CA LYS A 566 -13.53 35.39 -1.74
C LYS A 566 -13.15 34.69 -3.05
N LEU A 567 -12.38 33.60 -2.98
CA LEU A 567 -12.03 32.80 -4.15
C LEU A 567 -13.29 32.24 -4.84
N ALA A 568 -14.21 31.66 -4.08
CA ALA A 568 -15.46 31.12 -4.60
C ALA A 568 -16.37 32.20 -5.22
N SER A 569 -16.43 33.40 -4.65
CA SER A 569 -17.19 34.52 -5.25
C SER A 569 -16.62 34.97 -6.60
N LYS A 570 -15.29 34.91 -6.78
CA LYS A 570 -14.63 35.23 -8.04
C LYS A 570 -14.85 34.18 -9.12
N GLU A 571 -15.06 32.92 -8.73
CA GLU A 571 -15.47 31.85 -9.65
C GLU A 571 -16.91 32.00 -10.15
N HIS A 572 -17.77 32.76 -9.47
CA HIS A 572 -19.15 33.02 -9.88
C HIS A 572 -19.35 34.29 -10.73
N GLU A 573 -18.37 35.20 -10.78
CA GLU A 573 -18.45 36.43 -11.60
C GLU A 573 -18.24 36.19 -13.11
N HIS A 574 -17.79 35.00 -13.53
CA HIS A 574 -17.74 34.60 -14.93
C HIS A 574 -18.28 33.16 -15.11
N PRO A 575 -19.57 33.00 -15.44
CA PRO A 575 -20.08 31.70 -15.84
C PRO A 575 -19.43 31.29 -17.17
N ASP A 576 -18.97 30.05 -17.20
CA ASP A 576 -18.48 29.34 -18.37
C ASP A 576 -19.48 29.50 -19.53
N PRO A 577 -19.10 30.12 -20.67
CA PRO A 577 -20.04 30.39 -21.76
C PRO A 577 -20.59 29.12 -22.43
N ASP A 578 -20.05 27.94 -22.13
CA ASP A 578 -20.45 26.64 -22.71
C ASP A 578 -21.62 25.93 -22.01
N LYS A 579 -22.31 26.58 -21.05
CA LYS A 579 -23.46 25.99 -20.33
C LYS A 579 -24.79 26.74 -20.48
N THR A 580 -25.06 27.34 -21.63
CA THR A 580 -26.42 27.79 -21.99
C THR A 580 -27.14 26.74 -22.83
N THR A 581 -27.89 25.86 -22.16
CA THR A 581 -28.87 24.97 -22.81
C THR A 581 -30.06 25.79 -23.32
N ASN A 582 -30.27 25.81 -24.64
CA ASN A 582 -31.52 26.26 -25.27
C ASN A 582 -32.70 25.31 -24.93
N PRO A 583 -33.86 25.83 -24.50
CA PRO A 583 -35.14 25.12 -24.56
C PRO A 583 -35.93 25.47 -25.84
N VAL A 584 -37.08 24.80 -26.06
CA VAL A 584 -38.13 24.95 -27.12
C VAL A 584 -38.01 23.88 -28.24
N ASN A 585 -39.00 23.04 -28.64
CA ASN A 585 -40.48 22.92 -28.50
C ASN A 585 -40.90 21.42 -28.69
N LYS A 586 -41.76 20.81 -27.87
CA LYS A 586 -43.25 20.63 -27.95
C LYS A 586 -43.86 19.86 -29.15
N HIS A 587 -44.51 18.72 -28.88
CA HIS A 587 -45.96 18.40 -29.08
C HIS A 587 -46.24 16.90 -28.84
N SER A 588 -46.89 16.49 -27.74
CA SER A 588 -48.34 16.30 -27.48
C SER A 588 -48.95 14.99 -27.99
N PHE A 589 -49.38 14.11 -27.07
CA PHE A 589 -50.65 13.36 -27.20
C PHE A 589 -51.23 13.04 -25.81
N PHE A 590 -52.50 13.39 -25.64
CA PHE A 590 -53.33 13.18 -24.45
C PHE A 590 -53.80 11.73 -24.33
N GLY A 591 -54.07 11.28 -23.10
CA GLY A 591 -54.76 10.01 -22.84
C GLY A 591 -54.92 9.71 -21.35
N THR A 592 -55.85 10.40 -20.71
CA THR A 592 -56.36 10.14 -19.35
C THR A 592 -57.14 8.83 -19.24
N SER A 593 -56.99 8.08 -18.15
CA SER A 593 -58.14 7.56 -17.38
C SER A 593 -57.73 7.09 -15.99
N GLN A 594 -58.56 7.48 -15.01
CA GLN A 594 -58.57 7.09 -13.61
C GLN A 594 -59.38 5.79 -13.40
N SER A 595 -59.27 5.28 -12.16
CA SER A 595 -60.25 4.53 -11.33
C SER A 595 -59.79 3.09 -11.01
N ALA A 596 -59.43 2.83 -9.74
CA ALA A 596 -60.27 2.37 -8.61
C ALA A 596 -60.26 0.83 -8.55
N GLU A 597 -60.38 0.08 -7.45
CA GLU A 597 -60.43 0.20 -5.99
C GLU A 597 -60.42 -1.27 -5.48
N LYS A 598 -59.99 -1.54 -4.22
CA LYS A 598 -60.38 -2.69 -3.34
C LYS A 598 -59.93 -4.12 -3.76
N GLN A 599 -59.68 -5.11 -2.90
CA GLN A 599 -59.87 -5.45 -1.46
C GLN A 599 -58.88 -6.62 -1.17
N ALA A 600 -58.12 -6.64 -0.06
CA ALA A 600 -58.41 -7.27 1.25
C ALA A 600 -58.51 -8.82 1.29
N GLU A 601 -57.65 -9.40 2.16
CA GLU A 601 -57.80 -10.63 2.97
C GLU A 601 -57.72 -12.04 2.29
N VAL A 602 -57.30 -13.16 2.91
CA VAL A 602 -56.68 -13.58 4.19
C VAL A 602 -56.31 -15.10 4.05
N GLU A 603 -55.32 -15.56 4.83
CA GLU A 603 -55.13 -16.93 5.37
C GLU A 603 -54.45 -18.12 4.62
N ASN A 604 -53.57 -18.75 5.44
CA ASN A 604 -53.30 -20.18 5.65
C ASN A 604 -52.28 -20.98 4.79
N ALA A 605 -51.02 -20.99 5.27
CA ALA A 605 -50.29 -22.12 5.92
C ALA A 605 -50.18 -23.52 5.21
N PRO A 606 -49.29 -24.45 5.65
CA PRO A 606 -48.30 -25.09 4.77
C PRO A 606 -48.39 -26.64 4.69
N ASN A 607 -47.62 -27.26 3.78
CA ASN A 607 -47.24 -28.68 3.83
C ASN A 607 -45.82 -28.81 3.24
N SER A 608 -44.81 -29.20 4.01
CA SER A 608 -44.46 -30.55 4.49
C SER A 608 -44.14 -31.51 3.33
N LEU A 609 -42.86 -31.88 3.22
CA LEU A 609 -42.38 -32.99 2.38
C LEU A 609 -41.23 -33.67 3.13
N TYR A 610 -41.53 -34.88 3.61
CA TYR A 610 -40.61 -35.92 4.03
C TYR A 610 -40.63 -37.02 2.96
N HIS A 611 -39.48 -37.63 2.73
CA HIS A 611 -39.17 -39.02 2.29
C HIS A 611 -37.71 -38.98 1.79
N ASP A 612 -36.73 -39.74 2.27
CA ASP A 612 -36.62 -40.84 3.25
C ASP A 612 -35.23 -40.77 3.92
#